data_AF-A0A520KXL5-F1
#
_entry.id   AF-A0A520KXL5-F1
#
_cell.length_a   1.000
_cell.length_b   1.000
_cell.length_c   1.000
_cell.angle_alpha   90.00
_cell.angle_beta   90.00
_cell.angle_gamma   90.00
#
_symmetry.space_group_name_H-M   'P 1'
#
loop_
_entity.id
_entity.type
_entity.pdbx_description
1 polymer ?
#
loop_
_entity_poly.entity_id
_entity_poly.type
_entity_poly.pdbx_seq_one_letter_code
_entity_poly.pdbx_strand_id
1 'polypeptide(L)'
;MNIIWVVLIFFIVSFISPGERCNKIFDFVQRKWNIFAWLERLKISRWYKISSVGWLLFSVYWFSLLSEYFEGDDYVNVVLTVLVGFLCILIAIRIIGDDKEGLWKSLTMWVTISGLIYLPFSEIPVLKDTLISIVTNQTVSLLELFGVHTQLVSATNTILLNGLSVEIVLGCTAIESMAFFAGLIFCVNAPLKRKLLAFIFVPIIYIANLFRNSFVIYAYGNQLFQFG
;
A
#
# COMPACT_ATOMS: atom_id res chain seq x y z
N MET A 1 -2.16 -15.49 -13.91
CA MET A 1 -2.15 -14.01 -13.76
C MET A 1 -2.53 -13.73 -12.32
N ASN A 2 -1.57 -13.30 -11.50
CA ASN A 2 -1.74 -13.15 -10.05
C ASN A 2 -2.94 -12.23 -9.78
N ILE A 3 -3.81 -12.58 -8.83
CA ILE A 3 -5.07 -11.84 -8.57
C ILE A 3 -4.80 -10.36 -8.24
N ILE A 4 -3.63 -10.08 -7.69
CA ILE A 4 -3.03 -8.77 -7.45
C ILE A 4 -2.95 -7.94 -8.74
N TRP A 5 -2.47 -8.53 -9.84
CA TRP A 5 -2.37 -7.84 -11.13
C TRP A 5 -3.74 -7.51 -11.71
N VAL A 6 -4.73 -8.40 -11.52
CA VAL A 6 -6.10 -8.15 -11.94
C VAL A 6 -6.69 -6.97 -11.18
N VAL A 7 -6.56 -6.97 -9.84
CA VAL A 7 -7.01 -5.86 -8.98
C VAL A 7 -6.33 -4.55 -9.38
N LEU A 8 -5.01 -4.57 -9.59
CA LEU A 8 -4.25 -3.38 -9.98
C LEU A 8 -4.67 -2.83 -11.35
N ILE A 9 -4.95 -3.70 -12.32
CA ILE A 9 -5.46 -3.29 -13.64
C ILE A 9 -6.78 -2.55 -13.49
N PHE A 10 -7.71 -2.99 -12.62
CA PHE A 10 -8.96 -2.25 -12.38
C PHE A 10 -8.73 -0.87 -11.78
N PHE A 11 -7.77 -0.75 -10.87
CA PHE A 11 -7.37 0.52 -10.27
C PHE A 11 -6.64 1.44 -11.27
N ILE A 12 -5.77 0.91 -12.13
CA ILE A 12 -5.07 1.65 -13.19
C ILE A 12 -6.06 2.10 -14.29
N VAL A 13 -7.01 1.25 -14.66
CA VAL A 13 -8.07 1.61 -15.62
C VAL A 13 -8.97 2.68 -15.05
N SER A 14 -9.24 2.65 -13.73
CA SER A 14 -9.85 3.79 -13.04
C SER A 14 -8.94 5.01 -13.23
N PHE A 15 -7.66 4.95 -12.90
CA PHE A 15 -6.71 6.06 -13.05
C PHE A 15 -6.66 6.72 -14.45
N ILE A 16 -6.73 5.94 -15.54
CA ILE A 16 -6.56 6.43 -16.93
C ILE A 16 -7.84 7.03 -17.54
N SER A 17 -9.02 6.81 -16.94
CA SER A 17 -10.28 7.27 -17.54
C SER A 17 -10.31 8.82 -17.67
N PRO A 18 -10.44 9.36 -18.90
CA PRO A 18 -10.22 10.78 -19.18
C PRO A 18 -11.24 11.67 -18.47
N GLY A 19 -10.75 12.83 -18.00
CA GLY A 19 -11.54 13.84 -17.30
C GLY A 19 -12.72 14.37 -18.13
N GLU A 20 -13.74 14.81 -17.39
CA GLU A 20 -15.12 15.14 -17.77
C GLU A 20 -15.33 16.27 -18.81
N ARG A 21 -14.42 16.49 -19.76
CA ARG A 21 -14.56 17.56 -20.75
C ARG A 21 -15.49 17.21 -21.93
N CYS A 22 -16.06 16.00 -21.98
CA CYS A 22 -16.75 15.47 -23.17
C CYS A 22 -18.26 15.16 -23.00
N ASN A 23 -18.98 15.76 -22.04
CA ASN A 23 -20.38 15.40 -21.79
C ASN A 23 -21.44 16.49 -22.10
N LYS A 24 -21.06 17.64 -22.66
CA LYS A 24 -22.03 18.74 -22.89
C LYS A 24 -22.93 18.58 -24.14
N ILE A 25 -22.69 17.59 -25.00
CA ILE A 25 -23.41 17.46 -26.29
C ILE A 25 -24.57 16.45 -26.23
N PHE A 26 -24.63 15.59 -25.20
CA PHE A 26 -25.57 14.45 -25.18
C PHE A 26 -26.83 14.64 -24.32
N ASP A 27 -26.97 15.77 -23.61
CA ASP A 27 -28.11 16.04 -22.70
C ASP A 27 -29.42 16.42 -23.42
N PHE A 28 -29.47 16.42 -24.76
CA PHE A 28 -30.64 16.91 -25.51
C PHE A 28 -31.69 15.85 -25.87
N VAL A 29 -31.40 14.52 -25.86
CA VAL A 29 -32.19 13.60 -26.69
C VAL A 29 -33.04 12.50 -26.01
N GLN A 30 -32.80 12.00 -24.79
CA GLN A 30 -33.49 10.76 -24.36
C GLN A 30 -34.45 10.87 -23.17
N ARG A 31 -35.75 10.99 -23.48
CA ARG A 31 -36.89 10.84 -22.57
C ARG A 31 -37.54 9.45 -22.72
N LYS A 32 -37.77 8.81 -21.55
CA LYS A 32 -38.75 7.76 -21.15
C LYS A 32 -38.48 6.28 -21.52
N TRP A 33 -38.32 5.40 -20.51
CA TRP A 33 -39.28 4.38 -20.01
C TRP A 33 -38.73 3.63 -18.76
N ASN A 34 -39.61 3.15 -17.87
CA ASN A 34 -39.49 3.23 -16.39
C ASN A 34 -38.89 2.04 -15.56
N ILE A 35 -37.87 1.31 -16.01
CA ILE A 35 -37.10 0.45 -15.06
C ILE A 35 -35.62 0.31 -15.44
N PHE A 36 -35.32 0.19 -16.74
CA PHE A 36 -33.96 0.42 -17.24
C PHE A 36 -33.50 1.87 -17.01
N ALA A 37 -34.44 2.82 -17.01
CA ALA A 37 -34.20 4.21 -16.65
C ALA A 37 -33.87 4.47 -15.18
N TRP A 38 -33.87 3.47 -14.27
CA TRP A 38 -33.38 3.66 -12.90
C TRP A 38 -31.86 3.43 -12.84
N LEU A 39 -31.36 2.39 -13.52
CA LEU A 39 -29.94 2.10 -13.68
C LEU A 39 -29.22 3.09 -14.60
N GLU A 40 -29.92 3.67 -15.58
CA GLU A 40 -29.43 4.78 -16.41
C GLU A 40 -29.63 6.17 -15.78
N ARG A 41 -30.51 6.33 -14.77
CA ARG A 41 -30.70 7.62 -14.07
C ARG A 41 -29.63 7.93 -13.03
N LEU A 42 -28.94 6.90 -12.56
CA LEU A 42 -27.69 7.09 -11.86
C LEU A 42 -26.67 7.55 -12.91
N LYS A 43 -26.54 8.87 -13.11
CA LYS A 43 -25.42 9.53 -13.81
C LYS A 43 -24.06 9.26 -13.11
N ILE A 44 -23.92 8.09 -12.46
CA ILE A 44 -22.70 7.60 -11.84
C ILE A 44 -21.69 7.39 -12.95
N SER A 45 -20.60 8.14 -12.88
CA SER A 45 -19.52 8.07 -13.84
C SER A 45 -19.01 6.63 -13.99
N ARG A 46 -18.57 6.28 -15.20
CA ARG A 46 -17.94 4.98 -15.49
C ARG A 46 -16.80 4.69 -14.51
N TRP A 47 -16.12 5.73 -14.04
CA TRP A 47 -15.06 5.70 -13.04
C TRP A 47 -15.50 5.01 -11.74
N TYR A 48 -16.58 5.48 -11.12
CA TYR A 48 -17.05 4.95 -9.83
C TYR A 48 -17.51 3.49 -9.92
N LYS A 49 -18.10 3.09 -11.05
CA LYS A 49 -18.47 1.69 -11.29
C LYS A 49 -17.23 0.79 -11.32
N ILE A 50 -16.21 1.19 -12.08
CA ILE A 50 -14.95 0.43 -12.18
C ILE A 50 -14.23 0.40 -10.83
N SER A 51 -14.20 1.52 -10.11
CA SER A 51 -13.59 1.59 -8.78
C SER A 51 -14.31 0.71 -7.76
N SER A 52 -15.65 0.73 -7.73
CA SER A 52 -16.43 -0.14 -6.84
C SER A 52 -16.11 -1.63 -7.09
N VAL A 53 -16.05 -2.05 -8.36
CA VAL A 53 -15.63 -3.41 -8.73
C VAL A 53 -14.19 -3.69 -8.27
N GLY A 54 -13.26 -2.74 -8.45
CA GLY A 54 -11.88 -2.86 -7.98
C GLY A 54 -11.80 -3.08 -6.46
N TRP A 55 -12.58 -2.34 -5.67
CA TRP A 55 -12.66 -2.51 -4.21
C TRP A 55 -13.27 -3.86 -3.80
N LEU A 56 -14.27 -4.37 -4.52
CA LEU A 56 -14.79 -5.72 -4.27
C LEU A 56 -13.75 -6.81 -4.57
N LEU A 57 -13.02 -6.70 -5.69
CA LEU A 57 -11.93 -7.63 -6.00
C LEU A 57 -10.81 -7.55 -4.96
N PHE A 58 -10.51 -6.35 -4.46
CA PHE A 58 -9.53 -6.16 -3.40
C PHE A 58 -9.99 -6.80 -2.09
N SER A 59 -11.29 -6.76 -1.76
CA SER A 59 -11.85 -7.50 -0.63
C SER A 59 -11.65 -9.01 -0.78
N VAL A 60 -11.94 -9.57 -1.96
CA VAL A 60 -11.72 -11.00 -2.25
C VAL A 60 -10.25 -11.38 -2.09
N TYR A 61 -9.33 -10.52 -2.52
CA TYR A 61 -7.91 -10.72 -2.30
C TYR A 61 -7.55 -10.81 -0.81
N TRP A 62 -8.03 -9.87 0.02
CA TRP A 62 -7.78 -9.93 1.46
C TRP A 62 -8.30 -11.20 2.12
N PHE A 63 -9.49 -11.66 1.71
CA PHE A 63 -10.04 -12.92 2.22
C PHE A 63 -9.27 -14.15 1.73
N SER A 64 -8.65 -14.10 0.55
CA SER A 64 -7.82 -15.21 0.05
C SER A 64 -6.56 -15.46 0.89
N LEU A 65 -6.07 -14.43 1.60
CA LEU A 65 -4.91 -14.53 2.49
C LEU A 65 -5.23 -15.19 3.85
N LEU A 66 -6.51 -15.39 4.18
CA LEU A 66 -6.91 -15.92 5.48
C LEU A 66 -6.32 -17.30 5.76
N SER A 67 -6.34 -18.20 4.76
CA SER A 67 -5.84 -19.58 4.92
C SER A 67 -4.37 -19.58 5.33
N GLU A 68 -3.56 -18.74 4.68
CA GLU A 68 -2.12 -18.64 4.93
C GLU A 68 -1.83 -18.13 6.35
N TYR A 69 -2.54 -17.10 6.81
CA TYR A 69 -2.34 -16.58 8.17
C TYR A 69 -2.87 -17.51 9.26
N PHE A 70 -3.93 -18.27 9.00
CA PHE A 70 -4.40 -19.31 9.92
C PHE A 70 -3.40 -20.45 10.05
N GLU A 71 -2.78 -20.88 8.95
CA GLU A 71 -1.74 -21.92 8.96
C GLU A 71 -0.44 -21.44 9.62
N GLY A 72 -0.15 -20.13 9.56
CA GLY A 72 1.01 -19.51 10.18
C GLY A 72 0.84 -19.12 11.66
N ASP A 73 -0.27 -19.46 12.31
CA ASP A 73 -0.61 -19.05 13.69
C ASP A 73 -0.56 -17.53 13.94
N ASP A 74 -0.74 -16.73 12.88
CA ASP A 74 -0.71 -15.26 12.94
C ASP A 74 -2.12 -14.68 13.09
N TYR A 75 -2.70 -14.88 14.26
CA TYR A 75 -4.08 -14.49 14.58
C TYR A 75 -4.32 -12.97 14.49
N VAL A 76 -3.27 -12.15 14.70
CA VAL A 76 -3.39 -10.68 14.56
C VAL A 76 -3.65 -10.32 13.10
N ASN A 77 -2.88 -10.90 12.18
CA ASN A 77 -3.08 -10.67 10.75
C ASN A 77 -4.37 -11.32 10.23
N VAL A 78 -4.82 -12.44 10.79
CA VAL A 78 -6.17 -12.99 10.51
C VAL A 78 -7.25 -11.95 10.82
N VAL A 79 -7.25 -11.37 12.02
CA VAL A 79 -8.28 -10.38 12.38
C VAL A 79 -8.18 -9.14 11.50
N LEU A 80 -6.98 -8.64 11.24
CA LEU A 80 -6.75 -7.45 10.42
C LEU A 80 -7.24 -7.66 8.98
N THR A 81 -6.91 -8.81 8.36
CA THR A 81 -7.32 -9.12 6.98
C THR A 81 -8.84 -9.25 6.85
N VAL A 82 -9.52 -9.85 7.83
CA VAL A 82 -11.00 -9.87 7.88
C VAL A 82 -11.57 -8.46 7.93
N LEU A 83 -11.07 -7.61 8.84
CA LEU A 83 -11.55 -6.23 9.00
C LEU A 83 -11.34 -5.40 7.73
N VAL A 84 -10.17 -5.53 7.09
CA VAL A 84 -9.86 -4.83 5.84
C VAL A 84 -10.73 -5.35 4.70
N GLY A 85 -10.96 -6.67 4.62
CA GLY A 85 -11.85 -7.28 3.64
C GLY A 85 -13.27 -6.70 3.72
N PHE A 86 -13.83 -6.60 4.92
CA PHE A 86 -15.13 -5.95 5.14
C PHE A 86 -15.11 -4.45 4.83
N LEU A 87 -14.05 -3.74 5.24
CA LEU A 87 -13.90 -2.32 4.93
C LEU A 87 -13.91 -2.06 3.42
N CYS A 88 -13.24 -2.90 2.63
CA CYS A 88 -13.23 -2.81 1.17
C CYS A 88 -14.63 -2.98 0.57
N ILE A 89 -15.45 -3.90 1.10
CA ILE A 89 -16.86 -4.06 0.70
C ILE A 89 -17.65 -2.80 1.03
N LEU A 90 -17.49 -2.27 2.25
CA LEU A 90 -18.17 -1.05 2.67
C LEU A 90 -17.81 0.12 1.75
N ILE A 91 -16.53 0.29 1.41
CA ILE A 91 -16.07 1.32 0.47
C ILE A 91 -16.70 1.09 -0.91
N ALA A 92 -16.70 -0.14 -1.43
CA ALA A 92 -17.28 -0.47 -2.73
C ALA A 92 -18.76 -0.08 -2.82
N ILE A 93 -19.55 -0.31 -1.76
CA ILE A 93 -20.97 0.06 -1.69
C ILE A 93 -21.12 1.58 -1.57
N ARG A 94 -20.31 2.23 -0.71
CA ARG A 94 -20.43 3.67 -0.46
C ARG A 94 -20.02 4.53 -1.65
N ILE A 95 -19.07 4.08 -2.47
CA ILE A 95 -18.66 4.78 -3.70
C ILE A 95 -19.83 5.00 -4.68
N ILE A 96 -20.82 4.10 -4.69
CA ILE A 96 -21.97 4.17 -5.59
C ILE A 96 -23.10 5.04 -5.01
N GLY A 97 -23.24 5.05 -3.68
CA GLY A 97 -24.39 5.66 -3.00
C GLY A 97 -24.15 7.04 -2.39
N ASP A 98 -22.93 7.56 -2.44
CA ASP A 98 -22.55 8.80 -1.76
C ASP A 98 -22.22 9.91 -2.76
N ASP A 99 -22.72 11.13 -2.51
CA ASP A 99 -22.55 12.28 -3.40
C ASP A 99 -21.14 12.91 -3.33
N LYS A 100 -20.28 12.38 -2.44
CA LYS A 100 -18.91 12.89 -2.17
C LYS A 100 -17.87 12.35 -3.17
N GLU A 101 -18.14 12.60 -4.43
CA GLU A 101 -17.35 12.20 -5.59
C GLU A 101 -15.82 12.43 -5.42
N GLY A 102 -15.42 13.62 -4.96
CA GLY A 102 -14.00 13.97 -4.81
C GLY A 102 -13.23 13.16 -3.75
N LEU A 103 -13.91 12.76 -2.66
CA LEU A 103 -13.28 11.99 -1.57
C LEU A 103 -12.94 10.57 -2.05
N TRP A 104 -13.93 9.89 -2.63
CA TRP A 104 -13.80 8.52 -3.11
C TRP A 104 -12.77 8.39 -4.23
N LYS A 105 -12.74 9.38 -5.12
CA LYS A 105 -11.72 9.48 -6.16
C LYS A 105 -10.33 9.62 -5.55
N SER A 106 -10.16 10.53 -4.58
CA SER A 106 -8.86 10.76 -3.92
C SER A 106 -8.38 9.51 -3.17
N LEU A 107 -9.27 8.85 -2.42
CA LEU A 107 -8.98 7.60 -1.69
C LEU A 107 -8.58 6.47 -2.64
N THR A 108 -9.35 6.27 -3.71
CA THR A 108 -9.07 5.23 -4.70
C THR A 108 -7.75 5.50 -5.43
N MET A 109 -7.49 6.75 -5.83
CA MET A 109 -6.22 7.13 -6.45
C MET A 109 -5.04 6.95 -5.49
N TRP A 110 -5.21 7.28 -4.21
CA TRP A 110 -4.18 7.09 -3.21
C TRP A 110 -3.75 5.62 -3.13
N VAL A 111 -4.68 4.72 -2.86
CA VAL A 111 -4.40 3.28 -2.74
C VAL A 111 -3.81 2.72 -4.04
N THR A 112 -4.32 3.18 -5.19
CA THR A 112 -3.80 2.79 -6.51
C THR A 112 -2.33 3.17 -6.67
N ILE A 113 -1.98 4.43 -6.41
CA ILE A 113 -0.61 4.93 -6.60
C ILE A 113 0.33 4.27 -5.60
N SER A 114 -0.08 4.11 -4.34
CA SER A 114 0.71 3.42 -3.33
C SER A 114 0.98 1.96 -3.72
N GLY A 115 -0.04 1.23 -4.19
CA GLY A 115 0.13 -0.12 -4.71
C GLY A 115 1.06 -0.17 -5.91
N LEU A 116 0.93 0.77 -6.85
CA LEU A 116 1.79 0.84 -8.04
C LEU A 116 3.27 1.05 -7.70
N ILE A 117 3.56 1.83 -6.65
CA ILE A 117 4.93 2.06 -6.18
C ILE A 117 5.47 0.83 -5.44
N TYR A 118 4.65 0.19 -4.60
CA TYR A 118 5.08 -0.94 -3.77
C TYR A 118 5.28 -2.23 -4.57
N LEU A 119 4.37 -2.55 -5.49
CA LEU A 119 4.33 -3.86 -6.13
C LEU A 119 5.59 -4.28 -6.89
N PRO A 120 6.30 -3.40 -7.62
CA PRO A 120 7.57 -3.77 -8.24
C PRO A 120 8.59 -4.33 -7.23
N PHE A 121 8.60 -3.83 -5.99
CA PHE A 121 9.50 -4.30 -4.94
C PHE A 121 9.01 -5.58 -4.25
N SER A 122 7.71 -5.88 -4.32
CA SER A 122 7.14 -7.13 -3.79
C SER A 122 7.30 -8.29 -4.78
N GLU A 123 7.02 -8.03 -6.06
CA GLU A 123 6.88 -9.08 -7.08
C GLU A 123 8.17 -9.37 -7.86
N ILE A 124 9.12 -8.42 -7.92
CA ILE A 124 10.38 -8.61 -8.65
C ILE A 124 11.49 -8.94 -7.65
N PRO A 125 11.99 -10.21 -7.60
CA PRO A 125 12.97 -10.64 -6.61
C PRO A 125 14.24 -9.78 -6.61
N VAL A 126 14.72 -9.41 -7.80
CA VAL A 126 15.92 -8.58 -7.95
C VAL A 126 15.75 -7.22 -7.24
N LEU A 127 14.60 -6.57 -7.37
CA LEU A 127 14.34 -5.28 -6.70
C LEU A 127 14.18 -5.49 -5.19
N LYS A 128 13.46 -6.54 -4.78
CA LYS A 128 13.24 -6.90 -3.40
C LYS A 128 14.56 -7.13 -2.65
N ASP A 129 15.38 -8.04 -3.17
CA ASP A 129 16.62 -8.47 -2.53
C ASP A 129 17.67 -7.36 -2.53
N THR A 130 17.73 -6.55 -3.60
CA THR A 130 18.60 -5.37 -3.66
C THR A 130 18.21 -4.35 -2.60
N LEU A 131 16.91 -4.05 -2.45
CA LEU A 131 16.45 -3.09 -1.45
C LEU A 131 16.73 -3.58 -0.02
N ILE A 132 16.45 -4.86 0.25
CA ILE A 132 16.75 -5.49 1.53
C ILE A 132 18.25 -5.42 1.82
N SER A 133 19.11 -5.74 0.84
CA SER A 133 20.56 -5.71 1.00
C SER A 133 21.08 -4.29 1.29
N ILE A 134 20.59 -3.27 0.57
CA ILE A 134 20.96 -1.86 0.81
C ILE A 134 20.59 -1.44 2.23
N VAL A 135 19.36 -1.70 2.66
CA VAL A 135 18.88 -1.33 4.00
C VAL A 135 19.64 -2.10 5.08
N THR A 136 19.93 -3.38 4.85
CA THR A 136 20.73 -4.21 5.77
C THR A 136 22.12 -3.60 5.98
N ASN A 137 22.83 -3.28 4.89
CA ASN A 137 24.15 -2.67 4.96
C ASN A 137 24.13 -1.32 5.68
N GLN A 138 23.14 -0.46 5.39
CA GLN A 138 23.01 0.83 6.07
C GLN A 138 22.67 0.68 7.55
N THR A 139 21.86 -0.32 7.92
CA THR A 139 21.53 -0.61 9.32
C THR A 139 22.77 -1.08 10.09
N VAL A 140 23.61 -1.92 9.48
CA VAL A 140 24.90 -2.34 10.06
C VAL A 140 25.84 -1.15 10.22
N SER A 141 26.02 -0.33 9.19
CA SER A 141 26.86 0.88 9.28
C SER A 141 26.37 1.85 10.36
N LEU A 142 25.05 1.96 10.55
CA LEU A 142 24.48 2.76 11.62
C LEU A 142 24.79 2.17 13.01
N LEU A 143 24.69 0.85 13.19
CA LEU A 143 25.03 0.17 14.44
C LEU A 143 26.51 0.30 14.78
N GLU A 144 27.39 0.15 13.80
CA GLU A 144 28.84 0.34 13.95
C GLU A 144 29.18 1.78 14.35
N LEU A 145 28.47 2.77 13.81
CA LEU A 145 28.61 4.18 14.21
C LEU A 145 28.33 4.39 15.71
N PHE A 146 27.40 3.61 16.28
CA PHE A 146 27.09 3.61 17.71
C PHE A 146 27.97 2.67 18.55
N GLY A 147 29.02 2.07 17.96
CA GLY A 147 29.95 1.18 18.65
C GLY A 147 29.43 -0.23 18.87
N VAL A 148 28.37 -0.64 18.17
CA VAL A 148 27.81 -1.99 18.26
C VAL A 148 28.41 -2.86 17.15
N HIS A 149 29.28 -3.79 17.52
CA HIS A 149 29.88 -4.73 16.58
C HIS A 149 28.90 -5.85 16.24
N THR A 150 28.41 -5.85 15.00
CA THR A 150 27.56 -6.91 14.45
C THR A 150 28.33 -7.74 13.43
N GLN A 151 27.92 -8.99 13.25
CA GLN A 151 28.47 -9.86 12.21
C GLN A 151 27.37 -10.17 11.18
N LEU A 152 27.67 -10.01 9.90
CA LEU A 152 26.79 -10.47 8.83
C LEU A 152 27.00 -11.97 8.63
N VAL A 153 26.01 -12.79 9.02
CA VAL A 153 26.10 -14.26 8.97
C VAL A 153 25.66 -14.83 7.62
N SER A 154 25.06 -14.01 6.76
CA SER A 154 24.81 -14.34 5.36
C SER A 154 24.83 -13.04 4.56
N ALA A 155 25.49 -13.07 3.40
CA ALA A 155 25.78 -11.91 2.56
C ALA A 155 24.54 -11.24 1.92
N THR A 156 23.35 -11.38 2.50
CA THR A 156 22.09 -10.99 1.85
C THR A 156 21.12 -10.24 2.76
N ASN A 157 20.93 -10.63 4.04
CA ASN A 157 19.86 -10.02 4.86
C ASN A 157 19.88 -10.34 6.38
N THR A 158 20.85 -11.11 6.89
CA THR A 158 20.84 -11.58 8.30
C THR A 158 21.98 -10.98 9.11
N ILE A 159 21.63 -10.33 10.21
CA ILE A 159 22.53 -9.65 11.15
C ILE A 159 22.61 -10.46 12.44
N LEU A 160 23.83 -10.80 12.87
CA LEU A 160 24.12 -11.48 14.12
C LEU A 160 24.67 -10.50 15.15
N LEU A 161 24.07 -10.50 16.33
CA LEU A 161 24.54 -9.77 17.49
C LEU A 161 24.45 -10.67 18.73
N ASN A 162 25.56 -10.86 19.43
CA ASN A 162 25.65 -11.71 20.64
C ASN A 162 25.11 -13.15 20.47
N GLY A 163 25.26 -13.74 19.28
CA GLY A 163 24.77 -15.10 18.99
C GLY A 163 23.28 -15.18 18.62
N LEU A 164 22.57 -14.04 18.57
CA LEU A 164 21.18 -13.95 18.11
C LEU A 164 21.14 -13.37 16.70
N SER A 165 20.40 -14.03 15.80
CA SER A 165 20.24 -13.61 14.40
C SER A 165 18.92 -12.88 14.19
N VAL A 166 18.96 -11.75 13.48
CA VAL A 166 17.80 -10.99 13.03
C VAL A 166 17.86 -10.84 11.51
N GLU A 167 16.78 -11.22 10.84
CA GLU A 167 16.64 -11.10 9.38
C GLU A 167 15.87 -9.83 9.01
N ILE A 168 16.41 -9.06 8.07
CA ILE A 168 15.72 -7.92 7.46
C ILE A 168 14.82 -8.43 6.34
N VAL A 169 13.51 -8.25 6.53
CA VAL A 169 12.48 -8.53 5.52
C VAL A 169 12.05 -7.25 4.80
N LEU A 170 11.27 -7.38 3.71
CA LEU A 170 10.82 -6.24 2.92
C LEU A 170 10.09 -5.17 3.75
N GLY A 171 9.29 -5.57 4.74
CA GLY A 171 8.60 -4.65 5.66
C GLY A 171 9.55 -3.78 6.50
N CYS A 172 10.80 -4.19 6.68
CA CYS A 172 11.84 -3.43 7.39
C CYS A 172 12.56 -2.42 6.48
N THR A 173 12.20 -2.29 5.20
CA THR A 173 12.87 -1.38 4.25
C THR A 173 12.23 0.02 4.19
N ALA A 174 11.16 0.26 4.95
CA ALA A 174 10.28 1.42 4.89
C ALA A 174 9.50 1.62 3.57
N ILE A 175 9.67 0.76 2.57
CA ILE A 175 9.03 0.92 1.26
C ILE A 175 7.50 1.05 1.36
N GLU A 176 6.86 0.31 2.27
CA GLU A 176 5.41 0.37 2.50
C GLU A 176 4.97 1.77 2.92
N SER A 177 5.62 2.32 3.94
CA SER A 177 5.33 3.67 4.44
C SER A 177 5.67 4.75 3.40
N MET A 178 6.76 4.63 2.66
CA MET A 178 7.10 5.58 1.60
C MET A 178 6.10 5.55 0.46
N ALA A 179 5.71 4.37 -0.02
CA ALA A 179 4.74 4.20 -1.08
C ALA A 179 3.37 4.77 -0.67
N PHE A 180 2.98 4.56 0.59
CA PHE A 180 1.77 5.14 1.18
C PHE A 180 1.80 6.67 1.16
N PHE A 181 2.86 7.30 1.70
CA PHE A 181 2.98 8.76 1.73
C PHE A 181 3.16 9.37 0.33
N ALA A 182 3.94 8.73 -0.55
CA ALA A 182 4.09 9.16 -1.93
C ALA A 182 2.75 9.15 -2.66
N GLY A 183 1.97 8.07 -2.53
CA GLY A 183 0.62 7.99 -3.08
C GLY A 183 -0.30 9.11 -2.60
N LEU A 184 -0.25 9.44 -1.31
CA LEU A 184 -1.00 10.55 -0.73
C LEU A 184 -0.60 11.90 -1.35
N ILE A 185 0.69 12.15 -1.49
CA ILE A 185 1.22 13.40 -2.08
C ILE A 185 0.79 13.54 -3.55
N PHE A 186 0.80 12.43 -4.31
CA PHE A 186 0.42 12.44 -5.71
C PHE A 186 -1.08 12.60 -5.93
N CYS A 187 -1.93 11.97 -5.11
CA CYS A 187 -3.39 12.02 -5.28
C CYS A 187 -3.99 13.38 -4.89
N VAL A 188 -3.32 14.16 -4.03
CA VAL A 188 -3.78 15.49 -3.63
C VAL A 188 -3.62 16.50 -4.76
N ASN A 189 -4.65 17.31 -4.99
CA ASN A 189 -4.59 18.42 -5.94
C ASN A 189 -3.91 19.64 -5.28
N ALA A 190 -2.60 19.74 -5.43
CA ALA A 190 -1.79 20.83 -4.88
C ALA A 190 -0.75 21.32 -5.92
N PRO A 191 -0.36 22.61 -5.88
CA PRO A 191 0.68 23.13 -6.76
C PRO A 191 2.01 22.40 -6.51
N LEU A 192 2.80 22.20 -7.57
CA LEU A 192 4.01 21.38 -7.56
C LEU A 192 5.00 21.76 -6.44
N LYS A 193 5.13 23.07 -6.15
CA LYS A 193 5.97 23.57 -5.04
C LYS A 193 5.61 22.95 -3.69
N ARG A 194 4.31 22.81 -3.38
CA ARG A 194 3.84 22.19 -2.14
C ARG A 194 4.02 20.68 -2.13
N LYS A 195 3.87 20.02 -3.28
CA LYS A 195 4.15 18.58 -3.42
C LYS A 195 5.62 18.27 -3.18
N LEU A 196 6.54 19.08 -3.72
CA LEU A 196 7.98 18.93 -3.49
C LEU A 196 8.35 19.13 -2.02
N LEU A 197 7.76 20.12 -1.34
CA LEU A 197 7.94 20.28 0.11
C LEU A 197 7.43 19.07 0.90
N ALA A 198 6.29 18.50 0.52
CA ALA A 198 5.79 17.28 1.16
C ALA A 198 6.67 16.05 0.89
N PHE A 199 7.45 16.04 -0.19
CA PHE A 199 8.37 14.94 -0.48
C PHE A 199 9.52 14.85 0.53
N ILE A 200 9.77 15.89 1.34
CA ILE A 200 10.74 15.88 2.45
C ILE A 200 10.39 14.79 3.48
N PHE A 201 9.12 14.38 3.59
CA PHE A 201 8.73 13.29 4.50
C PHE A 201 9.31 11.94 4.10
N VAL A 202 9.53 11.67 2.80
CA VAL A 202 10.03 10.37 2.32
C VAL A 202 11.42 10.04 2.88
N PRO A 203 12.45 10.90 2.78
CA PRO A 203 13.75 10.62 3.38
C PRO A 203 13.70 10.61 4.92
N ILE A 204 12.83 11.39 5.55
CA ILE A 204 12.66 11.35 7.02
C ILE A 204 12.14 9.98 7.46
N ILE A 205 11.13 9.45 6.77
CA ILE A 205 10.57 8.11 7.01
C ILE A 205 11.66 7.05 6.84
N TYR A 206 12.51 7.17 5.80
CA TYR A 206 13.62 6.25 5.58
C TYR A 206 14.59 6.22 6.76
N ILE A 207 15.03 7.40 7.20
CA ILE A 207 16.01 7.53 8.28
C ILE A 207 15.41 7.00 9.59
N ALA A 208 14.17 7.36 9.90
CA ALA A 208 13.47 6.85 11.08
C ALA A 208 13.37 5.32 11.07
N ASN A 209 13.18 4.72 9.90
CA ASN A 209 13.18 3.27 9.74
C ASN A 209 14.55 2.63 10.00
N LEU A 210 15.65 3.24 9.54
CA LEU A 210 16.99 2.76 9.88
C LEU A 210 17.21 2.75 11.40
N PHE A 211 16.82 3.83 12.08
CA PHE A 211 16.87 3.88 13.55
C PHE A 211 15.99 2.81 14.21
N ARG A 212 14.77 2.58 13.70
CA ARG A 212 13.88 1.52 14.18
C ARG A 212 14.52 0.15 14.04
N ASN A 213 15.13 -0.14 12.91
CA ASN A 213 15.80 -1.41 12.67
C ASN A 213 16.99 -1.61 13.61
N SER A 214 17.88 -0.60 13.70
CA SER A 214 19.03 -0.65 14.61
C SER A 214 18.59 -0.81 16.07
N PHE A 215 17.54 -0.10 16.50
CA PHE A 215 16.97 -0.25 17.84
C PHE A 215 16.46 -1.67 18.10
N VAL A 216 15.68 -2.24 17.18
CA VAL A 216 15.13 -3.60 17.35
C VAL A 216 16.24 -4.65 17.39
N ILE A 217 17.24 -4.54 16.51
CA ILE A 217 18.40 -5.44 16.51
C ILE A 217 19.17 -5.34 17.82
N TYR A 218 19.44 -4.12 18.28
CA TYR A 218 20.14 -3.90 19.54
C TYR A 218 19.36 -4.44 20.74
N ALA A 219 18.05 -4.16 20.80
CA ALA A 219 17.22 -4.58 21.91
C ALA A 219 17.04 -6.11 21.96
N TYR A 220 16.85 -6.74 20.79
CA TYR A 220 16.74 -8.19 20.68
C TYR A 220 18.08 -8.87 20.98
N GLY A 221 19.18 -8.38 20.40
CA GLY A 221 20.52 -8.92 20.60
C GLY A 221 21.04 -8.80 22.03
N ASN A 222 20.53 -7.85 22.83
CA ASN A 222 20.83 -7.72 24.26
C ASN A 222 19.71 -8.27 25.16
N GLN A 223 18.70 -8.92 24.59
CA GLN A 223 17.59 -9.53 25.33
C GLN A 223 16.86 -8.56 26.29
N LEU A 224 16.79 -7.27 25.94
CA LEU A 224 16.27 -6.21 26.82
C LEU A 224 14.80 -6.40 27.23
N PHE A 225 14.04 -7.20 26.48
CA PHE A 225 12.61 -7.46 26.70
C PHE A 225 12.30 -8.92 27.06
N GLN A 226 13.29 -9.70 27.47
CA GLN A 226 13.02 -11.00 28.10
C GLN A 226 12.48 -10.76 29.51
N PHE A 227 11.15 -10.71 29.64
CA PHE A 227 10.49 -10.86 30.93
C PHE A 227 10.64 -12.33 31.32
N GLY A 228 11.47 -12.59 32.34
CA GLY A 228 11.62 -13.90 32.97
C GLY A 228 10.38 -14.33 33.74
#